data_AF-A0A8H3FIR2-F1
#
_entry.id   AF-A0A8H3FIR2-F1
#
_cell.length_a   1.000
_cell.length_b   1.000
_cell.length_c   1.000
_cell.angle_alpha   90.00
_cell.angle_beta   90.00
_cell.angle_gamma   90.00
#
_symmetry.space_group_name_H-M   'P 1'
#
loop_
_entity.id
_entity.type
_entity.pdbx_description
1 polymer ?
#
loop_
_entity_poly.entity_id
_entity_poly.type
_entity_poly.pdbx_seq_one_letter_code
_entity_poly.pdbx_strand_id
1 'polypeptide(L)'
;MYLNNSAEDEYKRSLHPVELLGAKQFFGDRQLLTTKLLTSHSSMPISVIVCGPKNSGKSTFCRTLVNAMLTRPSPHKLTRPSPHIFTSRTTSTDNCVAFLDLDPGQPEYSPPGELSLILLRSCVLGPPFTHPMPVQGSGNILVRAHHLGSISPRDDPAYYVKCALDLLSQYRKLITRYPSCPLIVNSAGWVQGTGLEVLLDIIKSENMTDLVYTSTRGPEEVVGPLREVAQLSGAHLHFLDSQETPFMSRTASDLRQMQSMSYFHLDEPEAGNPRWDVTPLTEHTPLMVHWAGNEQGLFAIAQLIDFVNPEDLLLLLDCSIVGLVVLEDQAAMPEDVSSTESREANALPEQPAGGKDDRFFAARMQSTGDSDSDSQGVASAISSKLHGRRTSQTDTAPSTDNASSSDHLIDPSILRNSMDMPYIASSDTIALLDPSRSYSLGQALIRGIDVKSRCFQLLTPVPWQILKRLHGQKQRIVLVRGKLETAGWAFAEEWERGAALRQWLRKEHPDESEILEAEDGREWVERSPYVSATGRASSGSAAARGWTRGRSSDPQESDDDSDKLDELDE
;
A
#
# COMPACT_ATOMS: atom_id res chain seq x y z
N MET A 1 14.80 24.55 17.12
CA MET A 1 15.63 25.63 16.55
C MET A 1 14.67 26.59 15.86
N TYR A 2 14.54 27.83 16.33
CA TYR A 2 13.83 28.88 15.59
C TYR A 2 14.86 29.62 14.75
N LEU A 3 14.63 29.70 13.44
CA LEU A 3 15.51 30.46 12.54
C LEU A 3 14.89 31.86 12.36
N ASN A 4 15.65 32.91 12.67
CA ASN A 4 15.20 34.29 12.45
C ASN A 4 15.26 34.66 10.97
N ASN A 5 16.17 34.07 10.21
CA ASN A 5 16.29 34.23 8.76
C ASN A 5 16.99 33.02 8.14
N SER A 6 16.97 32.94 6.80
CA SER A 6 17.53 31.80 6.07
C SER A 6 19.06 31.67 6.15
N ALA A 7 19.78 32.71 6.56
CA ALA A 7 21.23 32.66 6.71
C ALA A 7 21.66 31.94 7.99
N GLU A 8 20.77 31.78 8.96
CA GLU A 8 21.01 30.98 10.18
C GLU A 8 20.92 29.47 9.93
N ASP A 9 20.51 29.04 8.73
CA ASP A 9 20.52 27.63 8.36
C ASP A 9 21.94 27.19 7.99
N GLU A 10 22.54 26.34 8.82
CA GLU A 10 23.89 25.77 8.58
C GLU A 10 24.00 25.05 7.23
N TYR A 11 22.89 24.50 6.75
CA TYR A 11 22.80 23.77 5.49
C TYR A 11 22.45 24.65 4.29
N LYS A 12 22.22 25.96 4.50
CA LYS A 12 21.84 26.95 3.47
C LYS A 12 20.70 26.46 2.56
N ARG A 13 19.75 25.72 3.14
CA ARG A 13 18.61 25.14 2.44
C ARG A 13 17.68 26.24 1.97
N SER A 14 16.91 25.94 0.92
CA SER A 14 15.79 26.79 0.53
C SER A 14 14.69 26.63 1.58
N LEU A 15 14.64 27.56 2.52
CA LEU A 15 13.64 27.56 3.58
C LEU A 15 12.41 28.29 3.11
N HIS A 16 11.29 27.56 3.10
CA HIS A 16 9.98 28.13 2.87
C HIS A 16 9.21 27.97 4.17
N PRO A 17 8.67 29.06 4.75
CA PRO A 17 7.66 28.89 5.78
C PRO A 17 6.56 28.01 5.21
N VAL A 18 5.93 27.18 6.05
CA VAL A 18 4.65 26.59 5.69
C VAL A 18 3.71 27.79 5.52
N GLU A 19 3.60 28.30 4.28
CA GLU A 19 2.87 29.51 3.95
C GLU A 19 1.39 29.27 4.18
N LEU A 20 1.00 29.44 5.43
CA LEU A 20 -0.32 29.93 5.82
C LEU A 20 -0.40 31.46 5.63
N LEU A 21 0.66 32.10 5.11
CA LEU A 21 0.80 33.55 5.01
C LEU A 21 1.28 33.91 3.60
N GLY A 22 0.34 34.44 2.80
CA GLY A 22 0.59 34.87 1.41
C GLY A 22 -0.60 35.56 0.74
N ALA A 23 -1.84 35.25 1.16
CA ALA A 23 -2.95 36.20 1.10
C ALA A 23 -3.83 36.01 2.33
N LYS A 24 -4.20 37.09 3.02
CA LYS A 24 -5.14 37.05 4.16
C LYS A 24 -6.43 36.29 3.84
N GLN A 25 -6.80 36.24 2.56
CA GLN A 25 -8.00 35.57 2.04
C GLN A 25 -7.89 34.03 2.05
N PHE A 26 -6.84 33.44 1.47
CA PHE A 26 -6.72 31.97 1.35
C PHE A 26 -6.53 31.25 2.70
N PHE A 27 -5.76 31.85 3.60
CA PHE A 27 -5.67 31.36 4.98
C PHE A 27 -7.01 31.47 5.69
N GLY A 28 -7.70 32.60 5.47
CA GLY A 28 -9.06 32.82 5.90
C GLY A 28 -9.96 31.68 5.46
N ASP A 29 -9.94 31.29 4.19
CA ASP A 29 -10.87 30.28 3.65
C ASP A 29 -10.60 28.88 4.20
N ARG A 30 -9.32 28.44 4.29
CA ARG A 30 -8.98 27.14 4.89
C ARG A 30 -9.28 27.10 6.39
N GLN A 31 -8.94 28.16 7.13
CA GLN A 31 -9.20 28.25 8.56
C GLN A 31 -10.69 28.39 8.85
N LEU A 32 -11.42 29.14 8.02
CA LEU A 32 -12.87 29.32 8.09
C LEU A 32 -13.59 28.00 7.80
N LEU A 33 -13.18 27.28 6.75
CA LEU A 33 -13.74 25.97 6.45
C LEU A 33 -13.44 24.99 7.57
N THR A 34 -12.19 24.93 8.06
CA THR A 34 -11.82 24.10 9.22
C THR A 34 -12.72 24.43 10.41
N THR A 35 -12.86 25.72 10.75
CA THR A 35 -13.73 26.16 11.85
C THR A 35 -15.19 25.77 11.62
N LYS A 36 -15.72 25.93 10.40
CA LYS A 36 -17.09 25.57 10.03
C LYS A 36 -17.34 24.06 10.17
N LEU A 37 -16.45 23.23 9.62
CA LEU A 37 -16.53 21.76 9.72
C LEU A 37 -16.51 21.35 11.19
N LEU A 38 -15.60 21.93 11.95
CA LEU A 38 -15.50 21.73 13.38
C LEU A 38 -16.80 22.13 14.09
N THR A 39 -17.33 23.33 13.91
CA THR A 39 -18.51 23.82 14.67
C THR A 39 -19.84 23.26 14.18
N SER A 40 -19.84 22.45 13.12
CA SER A 40 -21.06 21.80 12.65
C SER A 40 -21.60 20.86 13.73
N HIS A 41 -22.83 21.11 14.18
CA HIS A 41 -23.52 20.26 15.14
C HIS A 41 -24.44 19.32 14.36
N SER A 42 -23.98 18.08 14.17
CA SER A 42 -24.76 16.99 13.59
C SER A 42 -24.94 15.89 14.62
N SER A 43 -26.04 15.14 14.52
CA SER A 43 -26.23 13.89 15.27
C SER A 43 -25.31 12.77 14.78
N MET A 44 -24.77 12.89 13.57
CA MET A 44 -23.83 11.96 12.95
C MET A 44 -22.38 12.45 13.08
N PRO A 45 -21.39 11.54 13.17
CA PRO A 45 -19.99 11.94 13.13
C PRO A 45 -19.66 12.63 11.80
N ILE A 46 -18.76 13.60 11.85
CA ILE A 46 -18.28 14.33 10.67
C ILE A 46 -17.56 13.35 9.73
N SER A 47 -17.88 13.37 8.44
CA SER A 47 -17.22 12.54 7.43
C SER A 47 -16.88 13.40 6.21
N VAL A 48 -15.59 13.69 6.03
CA VAL A 48 -15.10 14.61 5.00
C VAL A 48 -14.27 13.86 3.99
N ILE A 49 -14.59 14.00 2.70
CA ILE A 49 -13.70 13.58 1.62
C ILE A 49 -13.05 14.79 0.96
N VAL A 50 -11.73 14.76 0.87
CA VAL A 50 -10.91 15.81 0.24
C VAL A 50 -10.42 15.28 -1.10
N CYS A 51 -10.85 15.94 -2.17
CA CYS A 51 -10.55 15.57 -3.55
C CYS A 51 -10.08 16.76 -4.38
N GLY A 52 -9.45 16.50 -5.53
CA GLY A 52 -8.85 17.53 -6.37
C GLY A 52 -7.61 17.07 -7.14
N PRO A 53 -7.11 17.90 -8.07
CA PRO A 53 -5.99 17.54 -8.93
C PRO A 53 -4.71 17.25 -8.14
N LYS A 54 -3.69 16.72 -8.83
CA LYS A 54 -2.35 16.55 -8.23
C LYS A 54 -1.78 17.91 -7.79
N ASN A 55 -0.98 17.92 -6.73
CA ASN A 55 -0.33 19.11 -6.18
C ASN A 55 -1.24 20.25 -5.69
N SER A 56 -2.53 19.97 -5.47
CA SER A 56 -3.50 21.00 -5.03
C SER A 56 -3.53 21.31 -3.53
N GLY A 57 -2.75 20.57 -2.73
CA GLY A 57 -2.70 20.73 -1.27
C GLY A 57 -3.69 19.86 -0.48
N LYS A 58 -4.24 18.78 -1.06
CA LYS A 58 -5.14 17.82 -0.38
C LYS A 58 -4.55 17.28 0.92
N SER A 59 -3.39 16.63 0.86
CA SER A 59 -2.73 16.03 2.03
C SER A 59 -2.42 17.08 3.11
N THR A 60 -2.04 18.29 2.71
CA THR A 60 -1.83 19.42 3.64
C THR A 60 -3.12 19.80 4.37
N PHE A 61 -4.22 19.97 3.64
CA PHE A 61 -5.51 20.30 4.25
C PHE A 61 -6.01 19.17 5.17
N CYS A 62 -5.90 17.92 4.72
CA CYS A 62 -6.17 16.74 5.53
C CYS A 62 -5.38 16.77 6.86
N ARG A 63 -4.07 17.02 6.81
CA ARG A 63 -3.21 17.10 8.00
C ARG A 63 -3.62 18.24 8.93
N THR A 64 -3.93 19.41 8.39
CA THR A 64 -4.43 20.55 9.16
C THR A 64 -5.76 20.23 9.85
N LEU A 65 -6.70 19.62 9.14
CA LEU A 65 -8.03 19.29 9.65
C LEU A 65 -7.96 18.22 10.75
N VAL A 66 -7.18 17.14 10.53
CA VAL A 66 -6.91 16.11 11.53
C VAL A 66 -6.33 16.72 12.81
N ASN A 67 -5.30 17.56 12.69
CA ASN A 67 -4.66 18.20 13.83
C ASN A 67 -5.63 19.14 14.57
N ALA A 68 -6.47 19.88 13.85
CA ALA A 68 -7.48 20.75 14.46
C ALA A 68 -8.57 19.96 15.19
N MET A 69 -8.96 18.78 14.68
CA MET A 69 -9.88 17.86 15.36
C MET A 69 -9.27 17.27 16.64
N LEU A 70 -8.01 16.82 16.58
CA LEU A 70 -7.32 16.21 17.73
C LEU A 70 -6.95 17.21 18.83
N THR A 71 -6.71 18.48 18.51
CA THR A 71 -6.33 19.52 19.49
C THR A 71 -7.54 20.25 20.08
N ARG A 72 -8.75 19.84 19.73
CA ARG A 72 -9.95 20.56 20.10
C ARG A 72 -10.24 20.45 21.60
N PRO A 73 -10.47 21.56 22.31
CA PRO A 73 -10.78 21.51 23.73
C PRO A 73 -12.09 20.74 23.97
N SER A 74 -12.04 19.65 24.73
CA SER A 74 -13.26 18.96 25.16
C SER A 74 -14.07 19.89 26.07
N PRO A 75 -15.39 20.08 25.83
CA PRO A 75 -16.24 20.96 26.64
C PRO A 75 -16.31 20.52 28.12
N HIS A 76 -16.00 19.27 28.45
CA HIS A 76 -15.96 18.75 29.82
C HIS A 76 -14.68 19.10 30.60
N LYS A 77 -13.66 19.73 30.00
CA LYS A 77 -12.39 20.08 30.66
C LYS A 77 -12.31 21.52 31.18
N LEU A 78 -13.38 22.31 31.09
CA LEU A 78 -13.36 23.72 31.48
C LEU A 78 -13.31 23.98 33.00
N THR A 79 -13.31 22.95 33.85
CA THR A 79 -13.40 23.15 35.32
C THR A 79 -12.07 23.35 36.04
N ARG A 80 -10.89 23.17 35.40
CA ARG A 80 -9.60 23.60 35.99
C ARG A 80 -8.60 24.03 34.91
N PRO A 81 -8.15 25.29 34.87
CA PRO A 81 -7.01 25.68 34.05
C PRO A 81 -5.75 25.03 34.64
N SER A 82 -5.22 24.01 33.99
CA SER A 82 -3.91 23.46 34.33
C SER A 82 -2.88 24.07 33.37
N PRO A 83 -1.75 24.64 33.83
CA PRO A 83 -0.80 25.39 32.99
C PRO A 83 0.03 24.51 32.03
N HIS A 84 -0.28 23.21 31.91
CA HIS A 84 0.47 22.24 31.13
C HIS A 84 -0.38 21.70 29.96
N ILE A 85 -0.74 22.58 29.03
CA ILE A 85 -1.50 22.24 27.81
C ILE A 85 -0.69 21.33 26.86
N PHE A 86 0.63 21.30 26.98
CA PHE A 86 1.51 20.58 26.05
C PHE A 86 2.06 19.24 26.54
N THR A 87 1.83 18.85 27.80
CA THR A 87 2.40 17.60 28.37
C THR A 87 1.38 16.67 29.03
N SER A 88 0.09 17.03 29.02
CA SER A 88 -0.93 16.10 29.48
C SER A 88 -1.20 15.07 28.38
N ARG A 89 -0.67 13.85 28.54
CA ARG A 89 -1.24 12.63 27.93
C ARG A 89 -2.69 12.54 28.37
N THR A 90 -3.59 13.19 27.65
CA THR A 90 -5.01 13.13 27.95
C THR A 90 -5.50 11.76 27.54
N THR A 91 -5.64 10.88 28.52
CA THR A 91 -6.17 9.52 28.41
C THR A 91 -7.68 9.48 28.15
N SER A 92 -8.26 10.48 27.47
CA SER A 92 -9.62 10.30 26.94
C SER A 92 -9.54 9.34 25.77
N THR A 93 -10.04 8.13 25.97
CA THR A 93 -10.16 7.06 24.96
C THR A 93 -10.92 7.47 23.70
N ASP A 94 -11.56 8.65 23.73
CA ASP A 94 -12.53 9.08 22.73
C ASP A 94 -12.00 10.15 21.77
N ASN A 95 -10.89 10.83 22.09
CA ASN A 95 -10.30 11.82 21.19
C ASN A 95 -9.46 11.13 20.11
N CYS A 96 -10.08 10.91 18.96
CA CYS A 96 -9.48 10.22 17.83
C CYS A 96 -10.10 10.68 16.52
N VAL A 97 -9.39 10.46 15.41
CA VAL A 97 -9.85 10.74 14.06
C VAL A 97 -9.55 9.51 13.20
N ALA A 98 -10.53 9.00 12.48
CA ALA A 98 -10.31 7.99 11.46
C ALA A 98 -9.77 8.69 10.21
N PHE A 99 -8.60 8.28 9.76
CA PHE A 99 -7.94 8.77 8.57
C PHE A 99 -7.89 7.67 7.52
N LEU A 100 -8.61 7.87 6.42
CA LEU A 100 -8.64 6.95 5.29
C LEU A 100 -7.81 7.57 4.16
N ASP A 101 -6.66 6.99 3.88
CA ASP A 101 -5.81 7.42 2.77
C ASP A 101 -6.05 6.55 1.54
N LEU A 102 -6.57 7.19 0.48
CA LEU A 102 -6.83 6.57 -0.80
C LEU A 102 -5.86 7.06 -1.90
N ASP A 103 -4.75 7.72 -1.54
CA ASP A 103 -3.68 8.10 -2.48
C ASP A 103 -2.47 7.13 -2.35
N PRO A 104 -2.33 6.13 -3.23
CA PRO A 104 -1.21 5.20 -3.16
C PRO A 104 0.12 5.80 -3.61
N GLY A 105 0.11 6.98 -4.23
CA GLY A 105 1.32 7.61 -4.75
C GLY A 105 2.07 8.42 -3.70
N GLN A 106 1.38 9.04 -2.75
CA GLN A 106 1.98 9.81 -1.65
C GLN A 106 1.17 9.61 -0.36
N PRO A 107 1.11 8.37 0.15
CA PRO A 107 0.29 8.05 1.30
C PRO A 107 0.86 8.64 2.60
N GLU A 108 -0.01 8.86 3.58
CA GLU A 108 0.34 9.14 4.97
C GLU A 108 0.30 7.84 5.79
N TYR A 109 1.28 7.62 6.68
CA TYR A 109 1.34 6.45 7.57
C TYR A 109 1.22 5.07 6.88
N SER A 110 1.61 4.98 5.62
CA SER A 110 1.83 3.71 4.92
C SER A 110 2.94 3.88 3.89
N PRO A 111 3.63 2.82 3.46
CA PRO A 111 4.57 2.90 2.35
C PRO A 111 3.85 3.16 1.01
N PRO A 112 4.53 3.75 0.00
CA PRO A 112 3.94 3.95 -1.33
C PRO A 112 3.40 2.64 -1.92
N GLY A 113 2.24 2.71 -2.58
CA GLY A 113 1.55 1.56 -3.15
C GLY A 113 0.51 0.90 -2.23
N GLU A 114 0.20 1.51 -1.09
CA GLU A 114 -0.85 1.04 -0.18
C GLU A 114 -2.00 2.05 -0.02
N LEU A 115 -3.17 1.52 0.32
CA LEU A 115 -4.30 2.28 0.87
C LEU A 115 -4.50 1.86 2.32
N SER A 116 -4.87 2.79 3.20
CA SER A 116 -4.98 2.46 4.62
C SER A 116 -6.07 3.23 5.35
N LEU A 117 -6.64 2.58 6.38
CA LEU A 117 -7.49 3.20 7.39
C LEU A 117 -6.77 3.19 8.73
N ILE A 118 -6.60 4.36 9.33
CA ILE A 118 -5.82 4.56 10.54
C ILE A 118 -6.64 5.32 11.56
N LEU A 119 -6.69 4.84 12.79
CA LEU A 119 -7.23 5.58 13.91
C LEU A 119 -6.13 6.43 14.53
N LEU A 120 -6.15 7.74 14.26
CA LEU A 120 -5.18 8.71 14.75
C LEU A 120 -5.59 9.23 16.13
N ARG A 121 -4.60 9.32 17.03
CA ARG A 121 -4.74 9.87 18.39
C ARG A 121 -3.68 10.92 18.73
N SER A 122 -2.68 11.07 17.88
CA SER A 122 -1.63 12.09 17.98
C SER A 122 -1.64 12.97 16.74
N CYS A 123 -1.23 14.23 16.92
CA CYS A 123 -1.10 15.17 15.81
C CYS A 123 -0.07 14.65 14.80
N VAL A 124 -0.39 14.86 13.54
CA VAL A 124 0.44 14.50 12.41
C VAL A 124 1.38 15.67 12.12
N LEU A 125 2.63 15.53 12.55
CA LEU A 125 3.64 16.59 12.52
C LEU A 125 4.86 16.12 11.71
N GLY A 126 5.06 16.76 10.57
CA GLY A 126 6.15 16.44 9.65
C GLY A 126 5.64 15.88 8.30
N PRO A 127 6.56 15.61 7.36
CA PRO A 127 6.25 14.96 6.10
C PRO A 127 6.06 13.43 6.27
N PRO A 128 5.44 12.73 5.30
CA PRO A 128 5.07 11.31 5.45
C PRO A 128 6.25 10.39 5.80
N PHE A 129 7.44 10.69 5.27
CA PHE A 129 8.66 9.91 5.55
C PHE A 129 9.18 10.04 6.99
N THR A 130 8.58 10.87 7.87
CA THR A 130 8.92 10.86 9.31
C THR A 130 8.00 9.96 10.13
N HIS A 131 7.01 9.35 9.49
CA HIS A 131 6.04 8.45 10.12
C HIS A 131 5.46 7.50 9.05
N PRO A 132 6.30 6.67 8.41
CA PRO A 132 5.91 5.84 7.26
C PRO A 132 4.92 4.73 7.62
N MET A 133 4.73 4.44 8.91
CA MET A 133 3.65 3.59 9.43
C MET A 133 3.34 3.93 10.90
N PRO A 134 2.17 3.55 11.44
CA PRO A 134 1.89 3.70 12.87
C PRO A 134 2.82 2.80 13.70
N VAL A 135 3.60 3.41 14.58
CA VAL A 135 4.50 2.67 15.49
C VAL A 135 3.82 2.30 16.81
N GLN A 136 4.24 1.17 17.39
CA GLN A 136 3.76 0.72 18.69
C GLN A 136 4.00 1.80 19.76
N GLY A 137 2.99 2.04 20.60
CA GLY A 137 3.07 3.03 21.68
C GLY A 137 2.73 4.47 21.27
N SER A 138 2.67 4.81 19.98
CA SER A 138 2.27 6.15 19.51
C SER A 138 0.81 6.51 19.78
N GLY A 139 -0.02 5.49 20.06
CA GLY A 139 -1.48 5.60 20.18
C GLY A 139 -2.22 5.56 18.85
N ASN A 140 -1.53 5.73 17.72
CA ASN A 140 -2.10 5.54 16.40
C ASN A 140 -2.24 4.05 16.11
N ILE A 141 -3.34 3.65 15.47
CA ILE A 141 -3.66 2.24 15.21
C ILE A 141 -3.95 2.07 13.73
N LEU A 142 -3.18 1.24 13.05
CA LEU A 142 -3.54 0.74 11.72
C LEU A 142 -4.76 -0.17 11.87
N VAL A 143 -5.90 0.23 11.30
CA VAL A 143 -7.15 -0.55 11.35
C VAL A 143 -7.15 -1.62 10.26
N ARG A 144 -6.83 -1.23 9.02
CA ARG A 144 -6.65 -2.12 7.88
C ARG A 144 -5.85 -1.41 6.79
N ALA A 145 -5.10 -2.16 6.00
CA ALA A 145 -4.41 -1.67 4.80
C ALA A 145 -4.57 -2.67 3.66
N HIS A 146 -4.48 -2.17 2.43
CA HIS A 146 -4.49 -2.96 1.20
C HIS A 146 -3.28 -2.62 0.35
N HIS A 147 -2.57 -3.65 -0.09
CA HIS A 147 -1.47 -3.50 -1.03
C HIS A 147 -2.04 -3.45 -2.45
N LEU A 148 -1.87 -2.33 -3.13
CA LEU A 148 -2.23 -2.18 -4.54
C LEU A 148 -1.12 -2.65 -5.48
N GLY A 149 0.13 -2.61 -5.01
CA GLY A 149 1.28 -2.87 -5.86
C GLY A 149 1.48 -1.84 -6.96
N SER A 150 0.82 -0.67 -6.90
CA SER A 150 1.06 0.46 -7.81
C SER A 150 0.86 1.79 -7.10
N ILE A 151 1.58 2.81 -7.56
CA ILE A 151 1.46 4.21 -7.16
C ILE A 151 0.31 4.96 -7.86
N SER A 152 -0.51 4.28 -8.66
CA SER A 152 -1.58 4.87 -9.45
C SER A 152 -2.83 3.98 -9.48
N PRO A 153 -4.00 4.49 -9.08
CA PRO A 153 -5.28 3.77 -9.21
C PRO A 153 -5.64 3.38 -10.65
N ARG A 154 -4.97 3.95 -11.64
CA ARG A 154 -5.23 3.71 -13.07
C ARG A 154 -4.81 2.32 -13.54
N ASP A 155 -3.83 1.71 -12.87
CA ASP A 155 -3.31 0.41 -13.31
C ASP A 155 -4.33 -0.70 -13.04
N ASP A 156 -5.15 -0.54 -12.01
CA ASP A 156 -6.28 -1.41 -11.70
C ASP A 156 -7.40 -0.63 -10.97
N PRO A 157 -8.30 0.04 -11.71
CA PRO A 157 -9.38 0.82 -11.11
C PRO A 157 -10.38 -0.04 -10.33
N ALA A 158 -10.64 -1.27 -10.78
CA ALA A 158 -11.65 -2.15 -10.18
C ALA A 158 -11.18 -2.66 -8.81
N TYR A 159 -9.93 -3.12 -8.71
CA TYR A 159 -9.34 -3.51 -7.43
C TYR A 159 -9.17 -2.31 -6.49
N TYR A 160 -8.76 -1.14 -7.00
CA TYR A 160 -8.71 0.09 -6.21
C TYR A 160 -10.05 0.41 -5.54
N VAL A 161 -11.16 0.36 -6.30
CA VAL A 161 -12.50 0.58 -5.76
C VAL A 161 -12.84 -0.48 -4.70
N LYS A 162 -12.61 -1.78 -4.97
CA LYS A 162 -12.86 -2.85 -3.99
C LYS A 162 -12.11 -2.62 -2.67
N CYS A 163 -10.84 -2.23 -2.74
CA CYS A 163 -10.02 -1.90 -1.57
C CYS A 163 -10.59 -0.68 -0.81
N ALA A 164 -10.97 0.39 -1.52
CA ALA A 164 -11.56 1.57 -0.91
C ALA A 164 -12.90 1.27 -0.20
N LEU A 165 -13.76 0.47 -0.84
CA LEU A 165 -15.05 0.05 -0.28
C LEU A 165 -14.90 -0.85 0.96
N ASP A 166 -13.93 -1.76 0.97
CA ASP A 166 -13.64 -2.54 2.18
C ASP A 166 -13.15 -1.62 3.32
N LEU A 167 -12.23 -0.68 3.06
CA LEU A 167 -11.76 0.26 4.08
C LEU A 167 -12.92 1.10 4.66
N LEU A 168 -13.86 1.56 3.83
CA LEU A 168 -15.08 2.21 4.29
C LEU A 168 -15.95 1.27 5.13
N SER A 169 -16.07 -0.01 4.74
CA SER A 169 -16.75 -1.01 5.56
C SER A 169 -16.05 -1.23 6.91
N GLN A 170 -14.71 -1.15 6.98
CA GLN A 170 -14.00 -1.22 8.25
C GLN A 170 -14.22 0.02 9.11
N TYR A 171 -14.34 1.20 8.50
CA TYR A 171 -14.74 2.40 9.23
C TYR A 171 -16.14 2.24 9.86
N ARG A 172 -17.11 1.67 9.14
CA ARG A 172 -18.44 1.35 9.70
C ARG A 172 -18.36 0.43 10.91
N LYS A 173 -17.48 -0.57 10.89
CA LYS A 173 -17.21 -1.42 12.06
C LYS A 173 -16.56 -0.61 13.18
N LEU A 174 -15.61 0.26 12.86
CA LEU A 174 -14.87 1.09 13.81
C LEU A 174 -15.80 2.03 14.61
N ILE A 175 -16.76 2.67 13.94
CA ILE A 175 -17.71 3.58 14.61
C ILE A 175 -18.67 2.87 15.57
N THR A 176 -18.84 1.54 15.47
CA THR A 176 -19.59 0.80 16.51
C THR A 176 -18.88 0.87 17.88
N ARG A 177 -17.55 0.97 17.87
CA ARG A 177 -16.71 1.11 19.06
C ARG A 177 -16.40 2.57 19.39
N TYR A 178 -16.34 3.43 18.39
CA TYR A 178 -16.08 4.86 18.53
C TYR A 178 -17.17 5.69 17.82
N PRO A 179 -18.40 5.80 18.39
CA PRO A 179 -19.56 6.38 17.69
C PRO A 179 -19.41 7.83 17.24
N SER A 180 -18.53 8.59 17.90
CA SER A 180 -18.28 10.00 17.59
C SER A 180 -16.97 10.21 16.80
N CYS A 181 -16.33 9.15 16.31
CA CYS A 181 -15.06 9.26 15.60
C CYS A 181 -15.29 9.84 14.19
N PRO A 182 -14.78 11.05 13.90
CA PRO A 182 -14.90 11.63 12.57
C PRO A 182 -14.03 10.87 11.56
N LEU A 183 -14.44 10.88 10.29
CA LEU A 183 -13.69 10.34 9.16
C LEU A 183 -13.14 11.48 8.30
N ILE A 184 -11.84 11.42 8.00
CA ILE A 184 -11.18 12.24 6.99
C ILE A 184 -10.65 11.31 5.90
N VAL A 185 -11.11 11.52 4.66
CA VAL A 185 -10.70 10.74 3.49
C VAL A 185 -9.82 11.60 2.59
N ASN A 186 -8.56 11.19 2.38
CA ASN A 186 -7.68 11.77 1.38
C ASN A 186 -7.81 10.99 0.06
N SER A 187 -8.25 11.63 -1.04
CA SER A 187 -8.38 10.95 -2.33
C SER A 187 -7.11 11.06 -3.18
N ALA A 188 -6.92 10.11 -4.10
CA ALA A 188 -5.94 10.23 -5.17
C ALA A 188 -6.21 11.46 -6.06
N GLY A 189 -5.15 11.99 -6.68
CA GLY A 189 -5.23 13.15 -7.59
C GLY A 189 -5.79 12.87 -8.99
N TRP A 190 -6.45 11.73 -9.22
CA TRP A 190 -7.01 11.34 -10.52
C TRP A 190 -8.50 11.68 -10.59
N VAL A 191 -8.82 12.90 -10.99
CA VAL A 191 -10.18 13.48 -10.87
C VAL A 191 -10.88 13.72 -12.22
N GLN A 192 -10.46 13.03 -13.29
CA GLN A 192 -11.00 13.19 -14.65
C GLN A 192 -11.18 11.83 -15.33
N GLY A 193 -12.14 11.75 -16.27
CA GLY A 193 -12.49 10.50 -16.98
C GLY A 193 -12.87 9.39 -16.00
N THR A 194 -12.35 8.18 -16.20
CA THR A 194 -12.56 7.04 -15.30
C THR A 194 -12.16 7.32 -13.84
N GLY A 195 -11.23 8.24 -13.60
CA GLY A 195 -10.86 8.63 -12.22
C GLY A 195 -11.96 9.39 -11.51
N LEU A 196 -12.73 10.19 -12.25
CA LEU A 196 -13.92 10.85 -11.70
C LEU A 196 -15.01 9.82 -11.41
N GLU A 197 -15.25 8.86 -12.30
CA GLU A 197 -16.23 7.78 -12.09
C GLU A 197 -15.93 7.00 -10.80
N VAL A 198 -14.68 6.55 -10.64
CA VAL A 198 -14.18 5.88 -9.43
C VAL A 198 -14.38 6.74 -8.17
N LEU A 199 -14.03 8.03 -8.24
CA LEU A 199 -14.21 8.96 -7.12
C LEU A 199 -15.69 9.09 -6.74
N LEU A 200 -16.59 9.23 -7.73
CA LEU A 200 -18.02 9.34 -7.51
C LEU A 200 -18.59 8.07 -6.90
N ASP A 201 -18.13 6.89 -7.32
CA ASP A 201 -18.56 5.61 -6.75
C ASP A 201 -18.16 5.47 -5.28
N ILE A 202 -16.94 5.89 -4.93
CA ILE A 202 -16.48 5.96 -3.53
C ILE A 202 -17.35 6.95 -2.73
N ILE A 203 -17.62 8.14 -3.27
CA ILE A 203 -18.47 9.15 -2.61
C ILE A 203 -19.90 8.63 -2.39
N LYS A 204 -20.48 7.91 -3.36
CA LYS A 204 -21.83 7.33 -3.23
C LYS A 204 -21.89 6.19 -2.21
N SER A 205 -20.76 5.54 -1.94
CA SER A 205 -20.72 4.36 -1.10
C SER A 205 -20.83 4.65 0.40
N GLU A 206 -20.47 5.86 0.84
CA GLU A 206 -20.53 6.30 2.25
C GLU A 206 -21.24 7.66 2.34
N ASN A 207 -22.02 7.88 3.40
CA ASN A 207 -22.74 9.13 3.59
C ASN A 207 -21.79 10.24 4.08
N MET A 208 -20.97 10.76 3.18
CA MET A 208 -20.09 11.89 3.46
C MET A 208 -20.92 13.12 3.85
N THR A 209 -20.53 13.81 4.93
CA THR A 209 -21.16 15.07 5.34
C THR A 209 -20.67 16.23 4.50
N ASP A 210 -19.40 16.19 4.10
CA ASP A 210 -18.74 17.29 3.39
C ASP A 210 -17.81 16.75 2.31
N LEU A 211 -17.89 17.37 1.13
CA LEU A 211 -16.96 17.18 0.02
C LEU A 211 -16.13 18.44 -0.11
N VAL A 212 -14.81 18.31 -0.08
CA VAL A 212 -13.88 19.42 -0.25
C VAL A 212 -13.13 19.23 -1.55
N TYR A 213 -13.43 20.06 -2.55
CA TYR A 213 -12.71 20.09 -3.81
C TYR A 213 -11.63 21.18 -3.79
N THR A 214 -10.36 20.78 -3.80
CA THR A 214 -9.20 21.69 -3.67
C THR A 214 -8.84 22.36 -5.00
N SER A 215 -9.82 22.91 -5.71
CA SER A 215 -9.60 23.85 -6.81
C SER A 215 -10.85 24.69 -7.03
N THR A 216 -10.72 26.01 -7.02
CA THR A 216 -11.83 26.94 -7.31
C THR A 216 -12.10 27.11 -8.81
N ARG A 217 -11.22 26.58 -9.67
CA ARG A 217 -11.29 26.70 -11.15
C ARG A 217 -11.33 25.34 -11.83
N GLY A 218 -11.89 24.33 -11.17
CA GLY A 218 -12.07 23.00 -11.77
C GLY A 218 -12.94 23.08 -13.04
N PRO A 219 -12.69 22.25 -14.05
CA PRO A 219 -13.55 22.17 -15.22
C PRO A 219 -14.96 21.71 -14.83
N GLU A 220 -16.00 22.25 -15.46
CA GLU A 220 -17.41 21.86 -15.17
C GLU A 220 -17.69 20.38 -15.43
N GLU A 221 -16.92 19.72 -16.30
CA GLU A 221 -16.96 18.27 -16.50
C GLU A 221 -16.64 17.47 -15.22
N VAL A 222 -15.90 18.08 -14.28
CA VAL A 222 -15.57 17.49 -12.97
C VAL A 222 -16.48 18.05 -11.90
N VAL A 223 -16.67 19.37 -11.89
CA VAL A 223 -17.43 20.06 -10.83
C VAL A 223 -18.93 19.76 -10.91
N GLY A 224 -19.50 19.64 -12.11
CA GLY A 224 -20.90 19.30 -12.33
C GLY A 224 -21.30 17.98 -11.66
N PRO A 225 -20.64 16.85 -11.99
CA PRO A 225 -20.91 15.57 -11.34
C PRO A 225 -20.67 15.57 -9.82
N LEU A 226 -19.64 16.28 -9.34
CA LEU A 226 -19.40 16.45 -7.90
C LEU A 226 -20.54 17.20 -7.19
N ARG A 227 -21.09 18.23 -7.84
CA ARG A 227 -22.24 18.99 -7.33
C ARG A 227 -23.50 18.13 -7.29
N GLU A 228 -23.72 17.33 -8.34
CA GLU A 228 -24.85 16.40 -8.42
C GLU A 228 -24.78 15.35 -7.32
N VAL A 229 -23.64 14.66 -7.16
CA VAL A 229 -23.51 13.64 -6.11
C VAL A 229 -23.61 14.24 -4.71
N ALA A 230 -23.07 15.44 -4.48
CA ALA A 230 -23.22 16.15 -3.21
C ALA A 230 -24.69 16.42 -2.89
N GLN A 231 -25.45 16.88 -3.88
CA GLN A 231 -26.88 17.14 -3.73
C GLN A 231 -27.69 15.87 -3.46
N LEU A 232 -27.39 14.77 -4.17
CA LEU A 232 -28.06 13.48 -3.99
C LEU A 232 -27.79 12.87 -2.61
N SER A 233 -26.55 12.99 -2.12
CA SER A 233 -26.15 12.47 -0.80
C SER A 233 -26.47 13.43 0.35
N GLY A 234 -26.98 14.64 0.07
CA GLY A 234 -27.21 15.68 1.08
C GLY A 234 -25.93 16.26 1.70
N ALA A 235 -24.79 16.09 1.03
CA ALA A 235 -23.48 16.54 1.48
C ALA A 235 -23.21 17.99 1.10
N HIS A 236 -22.41 18.69 1.89
CA HIS A 236 -21.98 20.05 1.57
C HIS A 236 -20.72 20.05 0.70
N LEU A 237 -20.82 20.59 -0.52
CA LEU A 237 -19.67 20.79 -1.40
C LEU A 237 -19.00 22.13 -1.11
N HIS A 238 -17.70 22.09 -0.81
CA HIS A 238 -16.85 23.25 -0.56
C HIS A 238 -15.71 23.29 -1.58
N PHE A 239 -15.32 24.50 -1.97
CA PHE A 239 -14.18 24.74 -2.85
C PHE A 239 -13.06 25.39 -2.05
N LEU A 240 -11.84 24.88 -2.21
CA LEU A 240 -10.63 25.47 -1.65
C LEU A 240 -9.65 25.80 -2.77
N ASP A 241 -9.00 26.95 -2.67
CA ASP A 241 -7.95 27.31 -3.61
C ASP A 241 -6.74 26.37 -3.52
N SER A 242 -6.23 26.02 -4.69
CA SER A 242 -4.97 25.31 -4.84
C SER A 242 -3.82 26.26 -4.53
N GLN A 243 -2.86 25.79 -3.74
CA GLN A 243 -1.57 26.45 -3.57
C GLN A 243 -0.50 25.61 -4.25
N GLU A 244 -0.29 25.87 -5.54
CA GLU A 244 0.88 25.32 -6.23
C GLU A 244 2.11 26.05 -5.71
N THR A 245 3.00 25.33 -5.04
CA THR A 245 4.29 25.87 -4.64
C THR A 245 5.16 26.04 -5.89
N PRO A 246 5.58 27.28 -6.26
CA PRO A 246 6.37 27.50 -7.47
C PRO A 246 7.78 26.88 -7.40
N PHE A 247 8.22 26.46 -6.20
CA PHE A 247 9.51 25.83 -5.96
C PHE A 247 9.28 24.48 -5.26
N MET A 248 9.49 23.38 -5.98
CA MET A 248 9.55 22.03 -5.41
C MET A 248 11.00 21.57 -5.42
N SER A 249 11.62 21.42 -4.25
CA SER A 249 13.00 20.92 -4.12
C SER A 249 13.12 19.40 -4.32
N ARG A 250 11.98 18.70 -4.32
CA ARG A 250 11.85 17.25 -4.46
C ARG A 250 10.66 16.93 -5.35
N THR A 251 10.85 15.98 -6.25
CA THR A 251 9.77 15.43 -7.08
C THR A 251 8.92 14.46 -6.26
N ALA A 252 7.77 14.07 -6.80
CA ALA A 252 6.94 13.03 -6.18
C ALA A 252 7.66 11.68 -6.07
N SER A 253 8.55 11.36 -7.02
CA SER A 253 9.36 10.13 -6.97
C SER A 253 10.41 10.19 -5.86
N ASP A 254 11.09 11.34 -5.70
CA ASP A 254 12.06 11.51 -4.61
C ASP A 254 11.39 11.32 -3.24
N LEU A 255 10.20 11.89 -3.05
CA LEU A 255 9.44 11.74 -1.79
C LEU A 255 9.03 10.29 -1.52
N ARG A 256 8.63 9.54 -2.56
CA ARG A 256 8.33 8.10 -2.43
C ARG A 256 9.55 7.29 -2.07
N GLN A 257 10.68 7.56 -2.69
CA GLN A 257 11.95 6.89 -2.37
C GLN A 257 12.38 7.19 -0.93
N MET A 258 12.29 8.45 -0.49
CA MET A 258 12.57 8.83 0.89
C MET A 258 11.65 8.13 1.89
N GLN A 259 10.35 8.03 1.58
CA GLN A 259 9.38 7.33 2.43
C GLN A 259 9.61 5.82 2.48
N SER A 260 9.97 5.21 1.34
CA SER A 260 10.30 3.78 1.27
C SER A 260 11.57 3.48 2.06
N MET A 261 12.62 4.29 1.90
CA MET A 261 13.85 4.17 2.68
C MET A 261 13.58 4.31 4.19
N SER A 262 12.81 5.33 4.58
CA SER A 262 12.39 5.52 5.98
C SER A 262 11.58 4.34 6.52
N TYR A 263 10.74 3.72 5.69
CA TYR A 263 9.96 2.54 6.06
C TYR A 263 10.86 1.33 6.38
N PHE A 264 11.79 0.98 5.48
CA PHE A 264 12.64 -0.20 5.64
C PHE A 264 13.69 -0.07 6.75
N HIS A 265 14.06 1.17 7.10
CA HIS A 265 14.97 1.48 8.20
C HIS A 265 14.28 1.66 9.55
N LEU A 266 12.96 1.49 9.63
CA LEU A 266 12.23 1.67 10.88
C LEU A 266 12.60 0.57 11.89
N ASP A 267 13.10 0.98 13.05
CA ASP A 267 13.51 0.11 14.18
C ASP A 267 12.42 0.07 15.27
N GLU A 268 12.63 -0.73 16.32
CA GLU A 268 11.77 -0.76 17.49
C GLU A 268 11.57 0.65 18.08
N PRO A 269 10.32 1.12 18.18
CA PRO A 269 10.02 2.47 18.63
C PRO A 269 10.35 2.65 20.11
N GLU A 270 10.82 3.85 20.47
CA GLU A 270 11.10 4.20 21.86
C GLU A 270 10.02 5.13 22.40
N ALA A 271 9.34 4.69 23.46
CA ALA A 271 8.27 5.44 24.12
C ALA A 271 7.16 5.96 23.18
N GLY A 272 6.90 5.23 22.08
CA GLY A 272 5.90 5.62 21.07
C GLY A 272 6.41 6.57 19.98
N ASN A 273 7.70 6.89 19.98
CA ASN A 273 8.36 7.63 18.91
C ASN A 273 9.03 6.67 17.92
N PRO A 274 8.97 6.95 16.61
CA PRO A 274 9.69 6.17 15.62
C PRO A 274 11.21 6.31 15.82
N ARG A 275 11.93 5.20 15.64
CA ARG A 275 13.39 5.15 15.57
C ARG A 275 13.80 4.56 14.23
N TRP A 276 14.96 4.96 13.74
CA TRP A 276 15.53 4.45 12.51
C TRP A 276 16.89 3.83 12.79
N ASP A 277 17.10 2.63 12.27
CA ASP A 277 18.42 2.06 12.11
C ASP A 277 19.15 2.83 10.99
N VAL A 278 20.44 3.07 11.19
CA VAL A 278 21.30 3.79 10.24
C VAL A 278 22.29 2.85 9.54
N THR A 279 22.28 1.57 9.91
CA THR A 279 23.10 0.56 9.26
C THR A 279 22.51 0.23 7.89
N PRO A 280 23.33 0.03 6.85
CA PRO A 280 22.81 -0.32 5.54
C PRO A 280 22.01 -1.62 5.58
N LEU A 281 20.97 -1.71 4.74
CA LEU A 281 20.14 -2.92 4.63
C LEU A 281 20.95 -4.19 4.28
N THR A 282 22.15 -4.03 3.73
CA THR A 282 23.07 -5.13 3.42
C THR A 282 23.52 -5.89 4.68
N GLU A 283 23.62 -5.19 5.83
CA GLU A 283 24.05 -5.70 7.14
C GLU A 283 22.89 -6.25 7.97
N HIS A 284 21.65 -5.92 7.60
CA HIS A 284 20.47 -6.43 8.29
C HIS A 284 20.34 -7.94 8.12
N THR A 285 20.01 -8.64 9.20
CA THR A 285 19.74 -10.08 9.17
C THR A 285 18.39 -10.34 8.50
N PRO A 286 18.33 -11.08 7.37
CA PRO A 286 17.07 -11.36 6.71
C PRO A 286 16.24 -12.42 7.41
N LEU A 287 14.93 -12.32 7.22
CA LEU A 287 14.01 -13.41 7.46
C LEU A 287 14.11 -14.43 6.32
N MET A 288 14.40 -15.68 6.69
CA MET A 288 14.43 -16.81 5.77
C MET A 288 13.01 -17.39 5.62
N VAL A 289 12.43 -17.30 4.41
CA VAL A 289 11.08 -17.81 4.10
C VAL A 289 11.13 -18.87 3.00
N HIS A 290 10.92 -20.13 3.37
CA HIS A 290 10.83 -21.23 2.42
C HIS A 290 9.50 -21.21 1.65
N TRP A 291 9.56 -21.39 0.33
CA TRP A 291 8.36 -21.49 -0.52
C TRP A 291 7.95 -22.93 -0.83
N ALA A 292 8.78 -23.91 -0.47
CA ALA A 292 8.50 -25.33 -0.65
C ALA A 292 9.14 -26.16 0.46
N GLY A 293 8.75 -27.43 0.56
CA GLY A 293 9.26 -28.38 1.56
C GLY A 293 8.53 -28.32 2.90
N ASN A 294 9.04 -29.05 3.89
CA ASN A 294 8.38 -29.23 5.20
C ASN A 294 8.33 -27.94 6.03
N GLU A 295 9.23 -27.00 5.76
CA GLU A 295 9.30 -25.70 6.43
C GLU A 295 8.66 -24.57 5.59
N GLN A 296 7.83 -24.91 4.60
CA GLN A 296 7.15 -23.94 3.75
C GLN A 296 6.38 -22.91 4.62
N GLY A 297 6.89 -21.68 4.65
CA GLY A 297 6.31 -20.56 5.38
C GLY A 297 5.41 -19.68 4.51
N LEU A 298 5.54 -19.80 3.19
CA LEU A 298 4.79 -19.01 2.22
C LEU A 298 3.61 -19.81 1.65
N PHE A 299 2.42 -19.19 1.56
CA PHE A 299 1.27 -19.82 0.93
C PHE A 299 1.37 -19.81 -0.59
N ALA A 300 1.55 -18.62 -1.18
CA ALA A 300 1.68 -18.43 -2.63
C ALA A 300 2.32 -17.08 -2.97
N ILE A 301 2.58 -16.87 -4.26
CA ILE A 301 3.00 -15.61 -4.85
C ILE A 301 1.89 -15.11 -5.76
N ALA A 302 1.55 -13.83 -5.68
CA ALA A 302 0.61 -13.19 -6.59
C ALA A 302 1.32 -12.09 -7.39
N GLN A 303 0.99 -11.99 -8.68
CA GLN A 303 1.47 -10.92 -9.55
C GLN A 303 0.30 -10.03 -9.92
N LEU A 304 0.31 -8.77 -9.49
CA LEU A 304 -0.71 -7.79 -9.88
C LEU A 304 -0.33 -7.10 -11.21
N ILE A 305 -1.34 -6.57 -11.91
CA ILE A 305 -1.26 -5.65 -13.06
C ILE A 305 -0.78 -6.30 -14.36
N ASP A 306 0.43 -6.87 -14.37
CA ASP A 306 1.07 -7.40 -15.58
C ASP A 306 0.94 -8.93 -15.63
N PHE A 307 0.63 -9.48 -16.81
CA PHE A 307 0.79 -10.92 -17.04
C PHE A 307 2.28 -11.26 -17.08
N VAL A 308 2.67 -12.25 -16.30
CA VAL A 308 4.05 -12.71 -16.18
C VAL A 308 4.08 -14.21 -16.44
N ASN A 309 5.04 -14.66 -17.25
CA ASN A 309 5.32 -16.08 -17.38
C ASN A 309 5.80 -16.61 -16.01
N PRO A 310 5.16 -17.64 -15.43
CA PRO A 310 5.53 -18.18 -14.12
C PRO A 310 6.99 -18.63 -13.99
N GLU A 311 7.63 -18.96 -15.11
CA GLU A 311 9.05 -19.33 -15.14
C GLU A 311 9.99 -18.13 -14.93
N ASP A 312 9.53 -16.90 -15.16
CA ASP A 312 10.30 -15.66 -14.98
C ASP A 312 10.12 -15.04 -13.59
N LEU A 313 9.30 -15.64 -12.72
CA LEU A 313 9.00 -15.09 -11.37
C LEU A 313 10.26 -14.85 -10.54
N LEU A 314 11.24 -15.77 -10.59
CA LEU A 314 12.50 -15.62 -9.85
C LEU A 314 13.24 -14.33 -10.24
N LEU A 315 13.31 -14.04 -11.54
CA LEU A 315 14.00 -12.85 -12.06
C LEU A 315 13.27 -11.57 -11.65
N LEU A 316 11.95 -11.59 -11.65
CA LEU A 316 11.11 -10.42 -11.35
C LEU A 316 11.00 -10.12 -9.86
N LEU A 317 11.10 -11.16 -9.02
CA LEU A 317 11.06 -11.04 -7.58
C LEU A 317 12.39 -10.62 -6.99
N ASP A 318 13.50 -10.96 -7.64
CA ASP A 318 14.82 -10.58 -7.17
C ASP A 318 14.92 -9.06 -7.03
N CYS A 319 15.43 -8.60 -5.88
CA CYS A 319 15.58 -7.18 -5.57
C CYS A 319 14.28 -6.34 -5.60
N SER A 320 13.11 -6.99 -5.58
CA SER A 320 11.81 -6.32 -5.65
C SER A 320 11.20 -6.03 -4.28
N ILE A 321 10.34 -4.99 -4.23
CA ILE A 321 9.46 -4.74 -3.10
C ILE A 321 8.14 -5.50 -3.34
N VAL A 322 7.72 -6.27 -2.34
CA VAL A 322 6.47 -7.05 -2.35
C VAL A 322 5.60 -6.72 -1.16
N GLY A 323 4.28 -6.79 -1.32
CA GLY A 323 3.32 -6.73 -0.22
C GLY A 323 3.25 -8.06 0.52
N LEU A 324 3.17 -8.00 1.85
CA LEU A 324 2.88 -9.14 2.73
C LEU A 324 1.38 -9.19 3.00
N VAL A 325 0.65 -9.98 2.22
CA VAL A 325 -0.82 -10.04 2.30
C VAL A 325 -1.27 -11.31 3.04
N VAL A 326 -2.13 -11.13 4.04
CA VAL A 326 -2.75 -12.23 4.79
C VAL A 326 -4.13 -12.50 4.24
N LEU A 327 -4.46 -13.79 4.07
CA LEU A 327 -5.82 -14.23 3.72
C LEU A 327 -6.54 -14.66 4.99
N GLU A 328 -7.68 -14.03 5.26
CA GLU A 328 -8.52 -14.33 6.42
C GLU A 328 -9.33 -15.63 6.21
N ASP A 329 -9.59 -16.00 4.95
CA ASP A 329 -10.40 -17.15 4.55
C ASP A 329 -9.95 -17.70 3.18
N GLN A 330 -10.22 -18.99 2.88
CA GLN A 330 -9.97 -19.60 1.58
C GLN A 330 -10.73 -18.89 0.45
N ALA A 331 -11.94 -18.39 0.76
CA ALA A 331 -12.76 -17.63 -0.18
C ALA A 331 -12.18 -16.25 -0.56
N ALA A 332 -11.01 -15.88 -0.03
CA ALA A 332 -10.28 -14.69 -0.49
C ALA A 332 -9.65 -14.85 -1.88
N MET A 333 -9.54 -16.10 -2.36
CA MET A 333 -8.99 -16.42 -3.67
C MET A 333 -9.99 -16.19 -4.81
N PRO A 334 -9.53 -16.04 -6.06
CA PRO A 334 -10.43 -15.87 -7.20
C PRO A 334 -11.38 -17.08 -7.33
N GLU A 335 -12.65 -16.83 -7.64
CA GLU A 335 -13.60 -17.90 -7.96
C GLU A 335 -13.20 -18.60 -9.27
N ASP A 336 -13.32 -19.93 -9.29
CA ASP A 336 -12.88 -20.79 -10.39
C ASP A 336 -13.75 -20.57 -11.65
N VAL A 337 -13.23 -19.81 -12.61
CA VAL A 337 -13.91 -19.45 -13.88
C VAL A 337 -14.18 -20.70 -14.75
N SER A 338 -13.52 -21.83 -14.48
CA SER A 338 -13.74 -23.10 -15.19
C SER A 338 -15.14 -23.72 -14.94
N SER A 339 -15.82 -23.30 -13.87
CA SER A 339 -17.16 -23.81 -13.51
C SER A 339 -18.32 -23.06 -14.18
N THR A 340 -18.05 -21.88 -14.77
CA THR A 340 -19.08 -21.03 -15.40
C THR A 340 -19.24 -21.38 -16.88
N GLU A 341 -18.14 -21.61 -17.61
CA GLU A 341 -18.19 -22.04 -19.02
C GLU A 341 -18.80 -23.44 -19.19
N SER A 342 -18.62 -24.33 -18.21
CA SER A 342 -19.19 -25.69 -18.22
C SER A 342 -20.69 -25.74 -17.92
N ARG A 343 -21.27 -24.65 -17.39
CA ARG A 343 -22.73 -24.48 -17.23
C ARG A 343 -23.39 -23.93 -18.49
N GLU A 344 -22.68 -23.09 -19.27
CA GLU A 344 -23.19 -22.56 -20.54
C GLU A 344 -22.98 -23.54 -21.71
N ALA A 345 -21.94 -24.39 -21.67
CA ALA A 345 -21.64 -25.35 -22.73
C ALA A 345 -22.58 -26.59 -22.78
N ASN A 346 -23.43 -26.81 -21.77
CA ASN A 346 -24.37 -27.95 -21.73
C ASN A 346 -25.83 -27.59 -22.08
N ALA A 347 -26.09 -26.34 -22.48
CA ALA A 347 -27.38 -25.98 -23.08
C ALA A 347 -27.29 -26.20 -24.60
N LEU A 348 -27.85 -27.31 -25.07
CA LEU A 348 -28.08 -27.54 -26.50
C LEU A 348 -28.91 -26.39 -27.09
N PRO A 349 -28.54 -25.82 -28.25
CA PRO A 349 -29.31 -24.74 -28.85
C PRO A 349 -30.60 -25.30 -29.47
N GLU A 350 -31.75 -25.04 -28.84
CA GLU A 350 -33.02 -25.07 -29.56
C GLU A 350 -33.01 -23.94 -30.60
N GLN A 351 -33.27 -24.29 -31.86
CA GLN A 351 -33.35 -23.32 -32.94
C GLN A 351 -34.46 -22.28 -32.68
N PRO A 352 -34.19 -20.99 -32.89
CA PRO A 352 -35.15 -19.95 -32.56
C PRO A 352 -36.23 -19.84 -33.65
N ALA A 353 -37.48 -20.08 -33.26
CA ALA A 353 -38.62 -19.53 -33.97
C ALA A 353 -38.65 -18.02 -33.71
N GLY A 354 -38.62 -17.25 -34.80
CA GLY A 354 -38.25 -15.84 -34.78
C GLY A 354 -39.23 -14.90 -34.06
N GLY A 355 -38.68 -13.74 -33.67
CA GLY A 355 -39.41 -12.59 -33.19
C GLY A 355 -38.48 -11.64 -32.45
N LYS A 356 -38.15 -10.52 -33.09
CA LYS A 356 -37.19 -9.49 -32.64
C LYS A 356 -37.73 -8.68 -31.46
N ASP A 357 -36.85 -8.29 -30.54
CA ASP A 357 -36.46 -6.88 -30.32
C ASP A 357 -35.38 -6.76 -29.23
N ASP A 358 -34.21 -6.25 -29.61
CA ASP A 358 -33.44 -5.24 -28.87
C ASP A 358 -32.25 -4.79 -29.72
N ARG A 359 -32.24 -3.50 -30.08
CA ARG A 359 -31.10 -2.81 -30.70
C ARG A 359 -30.38 -2.04 -29.60
N PHE A 360 -29.09 -2.28 -29.40
CA PHE A 360 -28.11 -1.21 -29.15
C PHE A 360 -26.71 -1.68 -29.59
N PHE A 361 -25.97 -0.76 -30.23
CA PHE A 361 -24.61 -0.84 -30.82
C PHE A 361 -24.46 -1.46 -32.23
N ALA A 362 -24.61 -0.61 -33.27
CA ALA A 362 -23.56 -0.37 -34.28
C ALA A 362 -23.90 0.77 -35.28
N ALA A 363 -23.03 1.78 -35.30
CA ALA A 363 -22.54 2.58 -36.44
C ALA A 363 -23.46 3.44 -37.36
N ARG A 364 -23.25 4.76 -37.23
CA ARG A 364 -23.07 5.81 -38.27
C ARG A 364 -23.09 5.38 -39.77
N MET A 365 -24.11 5.82 -40.52
CA MET A 365 -24.08 6.61 -41.78
C MET A 365 -25.35 6.41 -42.64
N GLN A 366 -25.99 7.54 -43.02
CA GLN A 366 -26.90 7.75 -44.17
C GLN A 366 -28.24 6.98 -44.15
N SER A 367 -29.37 7.41 -44.71
CA SER A 367 -30.00 8.69 -45.06
C SER A 367 -31.48 8.35 -45.36
N THR A 368 -32.40 9.29 -45.10
CA THR A 368 -33.73 9.47 -45.73
C THR A 368 -34.83 8.38 -45.60
N GLY A 369 -36.02 8.80 -45.16
CA GLY A 369 -37.29 8.29 -45.71
C GLY A 369 -38.40 7.93 -44.71
N ASP A 370 -39.22 8.92 -44.37
CA ASP A 370 -40.69 8.94 -44.15
C ASP A 370 -41.51 7.75 -43.59
N SER A 371 -42.40 8.13 -42.65
CA SER A 371 -43.82 7.73 -42.48
C SER A 371 -44.13 6.27 -42.06
N ASP A 372 -45.18 5.91 -41.32
CA ASP A 372 -46.23 6.61 -40.56
C ASP A 372 -46.93 5.54 -39.70
N SER A 373 -47.62 6.01 -38.65
CA SER A 373 -48.86 5.47 -38.07
C SER A 373 -48.88 4.17 -37.21
N ASP A 374 -49.30 4.41 -35.96
CA ASP A 374 -50.48 3.87 -35.28
C ASP A 374 -50.52 2.47 -34.63
N SER A 375 -50.52 2.55 -33.29
CA SER A 375 -51.68 2.28 -32.40
C SER A 375 -51.73 0.95 -31.62
N GLN A 376 -51.93 1.15 -30.29
CA GLN A 376 -52.79 0.41 -29.33
C GLN A 376 -52.56 -1.12 -29.19
N GLY A 377 -52.45 -1.73 -28.01
CA GLY A 377 -52.74 -1.34 -26.64
C GLY A 377 -53.06 -2.62 -25.83
N VAL A 378 -53.05 -2.47 -24.50
CA VAL A 378 -53.81 -3.28 -23.52
C VAL A 378 -53.23 -4.62 -23.03
N ALA A 379 -52.49 -4.52 -21.93
CA ALA A 379 -52.79 -5.05 -20.58
C ALA A 379 -52.97 -6.56 -20.28
N SER A 380 -52.37 -6.92 -19.11
CA SER A 380 -52.93 -7.75 -18.03
C SER A 380 -52.90 -9.27 -18.23
N ALA A 381 -52.67 -10.16 -17.25
CA ALA A 381 -52.08 -10.18 -15.92
C ALA A 381 -52.15 -11.66 -15.42
N ILE A 382 -51.52 -11.93 -14.26
CA ILE A 382 -51.92 -12.94 -13.24
C ILE A 382 -51.53 -14.43 -13.46
N SER A 383 -50.46 -14.80 -12.73
CA SER A 383 -50.45 -15.68 -11.54
C SER A 383 -50.66 -17.20 -11.59
N SER A 384 -49.72 -17.87 -10.91
CA SER A 384 -49.83 -19.04 -10.00
C SER A 384 -49.89 -20.46 -10.59
N LYS A 385 -48.96 -21.33 -10.14
CA LYS A 385 -49.23 -22.35 -9.09
C LYS A 385 -48.04 -23.30 -8.87
N LEU A 386 -47.76 -23.54 -7.58
CA LEU A 386 -47.04 -24.70 -7.02
C LEU A 386 -47.64 -26.04 -7.48
N HIS A 387 -46.84 -27.12 -7.49
CA HIS A 387 -47.13 -28.43 -6.86
C HIS A 387 -45.81 -29.20 -6.65
N GLY A 388 -45.63 -29.78 -5.46
CA GLY A 388 -44.50 -30.65 -5.11
C GLY A 388 -44.80 -32.15 -5.27
N ARG A 389 -43.77 -32.99 -5.18
CA ARG A 389 -43.91 -34.42 -4.86
C ARG A 389 -42.61 -35.01 -4.28
N ARG A 390 -42.75 -35.73 -3.16
CA ARG A 390 -41.77 -36.55 -2.41
C ARG A 390 -41.77 -38.02 -2.90
N THR A 391 -40.65 -38.73 -2.71
CA THR A 391 -40.52 -40.18 -2.31
C THR A 391 -39.04 -40.47 -1.93
N SER A 392 -38.69 -40.69 -0.65
CA SER A 392 -38.37 -41.96 0.08
C SER A 392 -37.00 -42.60 -0.26
N GLN A 393 -35.94 -42.49 0.56
CA GLN A 393 -35.51 -43.29 1.76
C GLN A 393 -35.05 -44.74 1.49
N THR A 394 -33.76 -45.03 1.77
CA THR A 394 -33.26 -46.26 2.40
C THR A 394 -31.90 -46.01 3.08
N ASP A 395 -31.83 -46.29 4.38
CA ASP A 395 -30.64 -46.25 5.25
C ASP A 395 -29.85 -47.58 5.20
N THR A 396 -28.51 -47.51 5.22
CA THR A 396 -27.64 -48.54 5.83
C THR A 396 -26.27 -47.95 6.17
N ALA A 397 -25.86 -48.10 7.43
CA ALA A 397 -24.49 -48.03 7.96
C ALA A 397 -24.38 -49.14 9.06
N PRO A 398 -23.22 -49.54 9.62
CA PRO A 398 -21.87 -48.97 9.49
C PRO A 398 -20.72 -50.01 9.33
N SER A 399 -19.50 -49.55 9.02
CA SER A 399 -18.26 -50.23 9.45
C SER A 399 -17.11 -49.23 9.57
N THR A 400 -16.46 -49.26 10.73
CA THR A 400 -15.34 -48.44 11.18
C THR A 400 -14.00 -48.90 10.61
N ASP A 401 -13.01 -48.00 10.74
CA ASP A 401 -11.56 -48.17 10.58
C ASP A 401 -10.98 -47.94 9.18
N ASN A 402 -10.52 -46.71 8.92
CA ASN A 402 -9.09 -46.49 8.71
C ASN A 402 -8.67 -45.02 8.83
N ALA A 403 -7.50 -44.89 9.46
CA ALA A 403 -6.71 -43.71 9.79
C ALA A 403 -6.85 -42.48 8.88
N SER A 404 -6.99 -41.33 9.55
CA SER A 404 -6.86 -39.99 9.01
C SER A 404 -5.45 -39.71 8.47
N SER A 405 -5.28 -39.77 7.16
CA SER A 405 -4.29 -38.94 6.46
C SER A 405 -4.94 -37.58 6.20
N SER A 406 -4.48 -36.54 6.90
CA SER A 406 -4.77 -35.17 6.52
C SER A 406 -3.95 -34.84 5.27
N ASP A 407 -4.41 -35.33 4.11
CA ASP A 407 -3.87 -34.91 2.83
C ASP A 407 -4.07 -33.41 2.68
N HIS A 408 -2.99 -32.72 2.38
CA HIS A 408 -2.99 -31.35 1.92
C HIS A 408 -3.86 -31.27 0.66
N LEU A 409 -5.14 -30.91 0.82
CA LEU A 409 -5.99 -30.52 -0.29
C LEU A 409 -5.30 -29.33 -0.98
N ILE A 410 -4.66 -29.61 -2.11
CA ILE A 410 -4.04 -28.61 -2.98
C ILE A 410 -5.18 -27.71 -3.43
N ASP A 411 -5.13 -26.44 -3.03
CA ASP A 411 -6.07 -25.41 -3.47
C ASP A 411 -5.91 -25.27 -5.00
N PRO A 412 -6.95 -25.56 -5.81
CA PRO A 412 -6.82 -25.65 -7.27
C PRO A 412 -6.42 -24.31 -7.92
N SER A 413 -6.56 -23.20 -7.19
CA SER A 413 -6.12 -21.86 -7.60
C SER A 413 -4.60 -21.64 -7.48
N ILE A 414 -3.89 -22.51 -6.76
CA ILE A 414 -2.44 -22.43 -6.54
C ILE A 414 -1.72 -23.39 -7.48
N LEU A 415 -1.00 -22.82 -8.43
CA LEU A 415 -0.14 -23.56 -9.35
C LEU A 415 1.31 -23.53 -8.85
N ARG A 416 2.12 -24.44 -9.38
CA ARG A 416 3.57 -24.51 -9.12
C ARG A 416 4.33 -24.50 -10.44
N ASN A 417 5.41 -23.73 -10.52
CA ASN A 417 6.27 -23.66 -11.70
C ASN A 417 7.33 -24.78 -11.69
N SER A 418 8.25 -24.78 -12.67
CA SER A 418 9.33 -25.79 -12.75
C SER A 418 10.24 -25.86 -11.52
N MET A 419 10.30 -24.79 -10.72
CA MET A 419 11.10 -24.65 -9.51
C MET A 419 10.31 -24.93 -8.22
N ASP A 420 9.12 -25.52 -8.35
CA ASP A 420 8.22 -25.82 -7.24
C ASP A 420 7.79 -24.56 -6.46
N MET A 421 7.77 -23.40 -7.12
CA MET A 421 7.35 -22.13 -6.53
C MET A 421 5.81 -21.99 -6.62
N PRO A 422 5.10 -21.84 -5.50
CA PRO A 422 3.65 -21.69 -5.51
C PRO A 422 3.26 -20.29 -5.96
N TYR A 423 2.37 -20.19 -6.95
CA TYR A 423 1.85 -18.93 -7.45
C TYR A 423 0.34 -19.02 -7.70
N ILE A 424 -0.34 -17.88 -7.59
CA ILE A 424 -1.76 -17.74 -7.95
C ILE A 424 -1.82 -17.47 -9.45
N ALA A 425 -2.55 -18.31 -10.19
CA ALA A 425 -2.77 -18.08 -11.60
C ALA A 425 -3.53 -16.76 -11.80
N SER A 426 -2.95 -15.83 -12.56
CA SER A 426 -3.67 -14.63 -12.96
C SER A 426 -4.76 -15.03 -13.95
N SER A 427 -6.03 -14.85 -13.59
CA SER A 427 -7.12 -14.87 -14.56
C SER A 427 -7.17 -13.51 -15.27
N ASP A 428 -7.74 -13.46 -16.47
CA ASP A 428 -7.91 -12.22 -17.25
C ASP A 428 -8.69 -11.11 -16.49
N THR A 429 -9.28 -11.44 -15.33
CA THR A 429 -10.03 -10.54 -14.44
C THR A 429 -9.23 -10.14 -13.20
N ILE A 430 -8.24 -9.27 -13.39
CA ILE A 430 -7.86 -8.06 -12.62
C ILE A 430 -7.84 -8.09 -11.05
N ALA A 431 -8.80 -8.66 -10.32
CA ALA A 431 -8.74 -8.72 -8.84
C ALA A 431 -8.33 -10.10 -8.32
N LEU A 432 -7.02 -10.30 -8.10
CA LEU A 432 -6.44 -11.58 -7.66
C LEU A 432 -6.80 -12.00 -6.24
N LEU A 433 -6.98 -11.06 -5.32
CA LEU A 433 -7.34 -11.32 -3.92
C LEU A 433 -8.53 -10.44 -3.53
N ASP A 434 -9.52 -11.00 -2.84
CA ASP A 434 -10.67 -10.23 -2.36
C ASP A 434 -10.26 -9.34 -1.16
N PRO A 435 -10.32 -7.99 -1.27
CA PRO A 435 -9.98 -7.08 -0.17
C PRO A 435 -10.88 -7.24 1.06
N SER A 436 -12.09 -7.77 0.91
CA SER A 436 -12.99 -7.99 2.05
C SER A 436 -12.57 -9.16 2.96
N ARG A 437 -11.65 -10.00 2.48
CA ARG A 437 -11.14 -11.21 3.14
C ARG A 437 -9.62 -11.30 3.16
N SER A 438 -8.94 -10.22 2.80
CA SER A 438 -7.48 -10.14 2.86
C SER A 438 -7.05 -8.77 3.36
N TYR A 439 -5.83 -8.66 3.87
CA TYR A 439 -5.26 -7.38 4.29
C TYR A 439 -3.73 -7.39 4.20
N SER A 440 -3.14 -6.21 3.98
CA SER A 440 -1.69 -6.01 4.00
C SER A 440 -1.18 -5.86 5.44
N LEU A 441 -0.07 -6.53 5.75
CA LEU A 441 0.75 -6.26 6.94
C LEU A 441 1.75 -5.13 6.72
N GLY A 442 2.01 -4.78 5.46
CA GLY A 442 3.08 -3.91 5.01
C GLY A 442 3.88 -4.56 3.87
N GLN A 443 5.09 -4.06 3.65
CA GLN A 443 5.95 -4.46 2.55
C GLN A 443 7.22 -5.16 3.03
N ALA A 444 7.80 -5.96 2.13
CA ALA A 444 9.09 -6.60 2.30
C ALA A 444 9.97 -6.36 1.06
N LEU A 445 11.27 -6.22 1.27
CA LEU A 445 12.28 -6.23 0.22
C LEU A 445 12.83 -7.66 0.12
N ILE A 446 12.76 -8.24 -1.08
CA ILE A 446 13.45 -9.49 -1.38
C ILE A 446 14.92 -9.13 -1.66
N ARG A 447 15.80 -9.35 -0.68
CA ARG A 447 17.23 -9.03 -0.82
C ARG A 447 18.03 -10.13 -1.54
N GLY A 448 17.46 -11.32 -1.65
CA GLY A 448 18.11 -12.46 -2.25
C GLY A 448 17.20 -13.68 -2.29
N ILE A 449 17.51 -14.58 -3.21
CA ILE A 449 16.77 -15.81 -3.46
C ILE A 449 17.76 -16.98 -3.47
N ASP A 450 17.60 -17.92 -2.55
CA ASP A 450 18.35 -19.17 -2.57
C ASP A 450 17.51 -20.28 -3.20
N VAL A 451 17.81 -20.53 -4.48
CA VAL A 451 17.14 -21.56 -5.28
C VAL A 451 17.40 -22.97 -4.76
N LYS A 452 18.57 -23.24 -4.15
CA LYS A 452 18.92 -24.58 -3.67
C LYS A 452 18.11 -24.93 -2.42
N SER A 453 18.06 -24.02 -1.45
CA SER A 453 17.24 -24.20 -0.24
C SER A 453 15.76 -23.88 -0.46
N ARG A 454 15.39 -23.33 -1.62
CA ARG A 454 14.05 -22.88 -1.97
C ARG A 454 13.51 -21.83 -0.97
N CYS A 455 14.34 -20.83 -0.69
CA CYS A 455 14.10 -19.83 0.34
C CYS A 455 14.31 -18.39 -0.14
N PHE A 456 13.40 -17.50 0.23
CA PHE A 456 13.56 -16.05 0.09
C PHE A 456 14.28 -15.47 1.31
N GLN A 457 15.10 -14.45 1.08
CA GLN A 457 15.67 -13.60 2.12
C GLN A 457 14.91 -12.28 2.14
N LEU A 458 14.07 -12.07 3.16
CA LEU A 458 13.19 -10.91 3.27
C LEU A 458 13.70 -9.91 4.30
N LEU A 459 13.66 -8.61 3.96
CA LEU A 459 13.81 -7.50 4.91
C LEU A 459 12.48 -6.79 5.04
N THR A 460 11.99 -6.61 6.26
CA THR A 460 10.71 -5.93 6.52
C THR A 460 10.69 -5.32 7.92
N PRO A 461 10.11 -4.11 8.09
CA PRO A 461 9.88 -3.55 9.41
C PRO A 461 8.65 -4.15 10.11
N VAL A 462 7.92 -5.09 9.46
CA VAL A 462 6.80 -5.79 10.11
C VAL A 462 7.32 -6.56 11.32
N PRO A 463 6.82 -6.29 12.54
CA PRO A 463 7.35 -6.89 13.75
C PRO A 463 7.35 -8.42 13.72
N TRP A 464 8.49 -9.02 14.06
CA TRP A 464 8.68 -10.48 14.09
C TRP A 464 7.61 -11.21 14.90
N GLN A 465 7.15 -10.61 16.01
CA GLN A 465 6.10 -11.19 16.85
C GLN A 465 4.78 -11.39 16.10
N ILE A 466 4.44 -10.50 15.16
CA ILE A 466 3.24 -10.61 14.33
C ILE A 466 3.41 -11.78 13.36
N LEU A 467 4.54 -11.84 12.64
CA LEU A 467 4.82 -12.90 11.67
C LEU A 467 4.86 -14.28 12.35
N LYS A 468 5.56 -14.40 13.49
CA LYS A 468 5.62 -15.62 14.28
C LYS A 468 4.24 -16.09 14.74
N ARG A 469 3.38 -15.16 15.19
CA ARG A 469 2.01 -15.48 15.61
C ARG A 469 1.17 -16.00 14.44
N LEU A 470 1.22 -15.32 13.29
CA LEU A 470 0.47 -15.72 12.09
C LEU A 470 0.92 -17.08 11.58
N HIS A 471 2.23 -17.32 11.54
CA HIS A 471 2.80 -18.62 11.18
C HIS A 471 2.34 -19.72 12.16
N GLY A 472 2.39 -19.47 13.47
CA GLY A 472 1.89 -20.43 14.48
C GLY A 472 0.38 -20.70 14.39
N GLN A 473 -0.40 -19.74 13.89
CA GLN A 473 -1.83 -19.88 13.60
C GLN A 473 -2.12 -20.50 12.23
N LYS A 474 -1.09 -20.87 11.46
CA LYS A 474 -1.18 -21.38 10.08
C LYS A 474 -1.98 -20.45 9.15
N GLN A 475 -1.88 -19.14 9.38
CA GLN A 475 -2.48 -18.13 8.51
C GLN A 475 -1.77 -18.15 7.15
N ARG A 476 -2.55 -17.94 6.09
CA ARG A 476 -2.04 -17.97 4.72
C ARG A 476 -1.45 -16.60 4.38
N ILE A 477 -0.14 -16.56 4.15
CA ILE A 477 0.59 -15.35 3.76
C ILE A 477 0.96 -15.47 2.28
N VAL A 478 0.65 -14.43 1.51
CA VAL A 478 0.94 -14.31 0.08
C VAL A 478 1.93 -13.18 -0.13
N LEU A 479 2.99 -13.41 -0.92
CA LEU A 479 3.84 -12.34 -1.43
C LEU A 479 3.18 -11.77 -2.68
N VAL A 480 2.81 -10.49 -2.63
CA VAL A 480 2.13 -9.83 -3.73
C VAL A 480 3.09 -8.85 -4.40
N ARG A 481 3.49 -9.12 -5.64
CA ARG A 481 4.35 -8.23 -6.42
C ARG A 481 3.52 -7.42 -7.40
N GLY A 482 3.71 -6.11 -7.38
CA GLY A 482 3.14 -5.19 -8.36
C GLY A 482 4.20 -4.43 -9.15
N LYS A 483 3.81 -3.27 -9.67
CA LYS A 483 4.63 -2.33 -10.43
C LYS A 483 5.10 -1.14 -9.57
N LEU A 484 5.73 -1.44 -8.43
CA LEU A 484 6.36 -0.42 -7.59
C LEU A 484 7.70 0.03 -8.18
N GLU A 485 8.15 1.22 -7.77
CA GLU A 485 9.49 1.71 -8.10
C GLU A 485 10.54 0.75 -7.50
N THR A 486 11.58 0.45 -8.26
CA THR A 486 12.68 -0.41 -7.82
C THR A 486 13.42 0.23 -6.63
N ALA A 487 13.84 -0.58 -5.65
CA ALA A 487 14.57 -0.13 -4.47
C ALA A 487 16.06 0.19 -4.77
N GLY A 488 16.33 0.98 -5.81
CA GLY A 488 17.69 1.33 -6.25
C GLY A 488 18.57 1.92 -5.13
N TRP A 489 17.94 2.67 -4.24
CA TRP A 489 18.57 3.25 -3.06
C TRP A 489 19.12 2.19 -2.08
N ALA A 490 18.50 1.02 -1.97
CA ALA A 490 18.97 -0.05 -1.08
C ALA A 490 20.30 -0.64 -1.55
N PHE A 491 20.52 -0.69 -2.87
CA PHE A 491 21.77 -1.22 -3.46
C PHE A 491 22.89 -0.18 -3.47
N ALA A 492 22.55 1.11 -3.49
CA ALA A 492 23.53 2.19 -3.44
C ALA A 492 23.96 2.55 -2.00
N GLU A 493 23.20 2.12 -0.99
CA GLU A 493 23.36 2.58 0.39
C GLU A 493 24.76 2.33 0.97
N GLU A 494 25.29 1.12 0.81
CA GLU A 494 26.62 0.77 1.31
C GLU A 494 27.72 1.59 0.63
N TRP A 495 27.58 1.86 -0.67
CA TRP A 495 28.49 2.71 -1.43
C TRP A 495 28.45 4.15 -0.96
N GLU A 496 27.26 4.72 -0.79
CA GLU A 496 27.08 6.09 -0.30
C GLU A 496 27.64 6.24 1.12
N ARG A 497 27.45 5.24 1.99
CA ARG A 497 28.08 5.20 3.33
C ARG A 497 29.60 5.21 3.23
N GLY A 498 30.19 4.37 2.37
CA GLY A 498 31.63 4.35 2.12
C GLY A 498 32.16 5.68 1.57
N ALA A 499 31.41 6.30 0.66
CA ALA A 499 31.77 7.60 0.08
C ALA A 499 31.76 8.73 1.13
N ALA A 500 30.75 8.75 1.99
CA ALA A 500 30.66 9.70 3.11
C ALA A 500 31.80 9.49 4.12
N LEU A 501 32.14 8.23 4.45
CA LEU A 501 33.25 7.90 5.33
C LEU A 501 34.59 8.38 4.75
N ARG A 502 34.85 8.13 3.46
CA ARG A 502 36.04 8.65 2.76
C ARG A 502 36.11 10.17 2.79
N GLN A 503 34.98 10.85 2.58
CA GLN A 503 34.94 12.31 2.67
C GLN A 503 35.28 12.82 4.07
N TRP A 504 34.76 12.15 5.11
CA TRP A 504 35.06 12.48 6.50
C TRP A 504 36.54 12.22 6.84
N LEU A 505 37.09 11.07 6.44
CA LEU A 505 38.50 10.72 6.64
C LEU A 505 39.43 11.72 5.96
N ARG A 506 39.17 12.12 4.71
CA ARG A 506 39.98 13.17 4.04
C ARG A 506 40.03 14.48 4.81
N LYS A 507 38.98 14.79 5.57
CA LYS A 507 38.87 16.03 6.34
C LYS A 507 39.55 15.93 7.71
N GLU A 508 39.35 14.82 8.42
CA GLU A 508 39.77 14.67 9.83
C GLU A 508 41.05 13.81 9.99
N HIS A 509 41.30 12.85 9.09
CA HIS A 509 42.37 11.84 9.14
C HIS A 509 42.95 11.53 7.74
N PRO A 510 43.69 12.46 7.10
CA PRO A 510 44.10 12.35 5.70
C PRO A 510 44.99 11.12 5.40
N ASP A 511 45.84 10.71 6.35
CA ASP A 511 46.75 9.56 6.19
C ASP A 511 45.99 8.22 6.10
N GLU A 512 44.85 8.09 6.79
CA GLU A 512 44.00 6.89 6.74
C GLU A 512 43.15 6.81 5.46
N SER A 513 42.84 7.97 4.86
CA SER A 513 42.05 8.03 3.64
C SER A 513 42.77 7.44 2.42
N GLU A 514 44.10 7.59 2.33
CA GLU A 514 44.88 7.06 1.19
C GLU A 514 44.89 5.53 1.17
N ILE A 515 44.85 4.90 2.35
CA ILE A 515 44.84 3.44 2.51
C ILE A 515 43.48 2.86 2.03
N LEU A 516 42.36 3.47 2.45
CA LEU A 516 41.02 3.00 2.09
C LEU A 516 40.67 3.21 0.61
N GLU A 517 41.17 4.27 -0.03
CA GLU A 517 40.95 4.50 -1.46
C GLU A 517 41.67 3.46 -2.35
N ALA A 518 42.77 2.87 -1.88
CA ALA A 518 43.52 1.84 -2.60
C ALA A 518 42.79 0.48 -2.63
N GLU A 519 41.92 0.19 -1.64
CA GLU A 519 41.27 -1.12 -1.48
C GLU A 519 39.84 -1.20 -2.05
N ASP A 520 39.04 -0.12 -2.00
CA ASP A 520 37.57 -0.26 -1.94
C ASP A 520 36.80 0.13 -3.23
N GLY A 521 37.36 1.02 -4.07
CA GLY A 521 36.60 1.68 -5.15
C GLY A 521 36.24 0.80 -6.36
N ARG A 522 37.05 -0.22 -6.67
CA ARG A 522 36.82 -1.13 -7.82
C ARG A 522 36.10 -2.42 -7.41
N GLU A 523 36.37 -2.92 -6.21
CA GLU A 523 35.89 -4.22 -5.75
C GLU A 523 34.38 -4.19 -5.43
N TRP A 524 33.86 -3.06 -4.92
CA TRP A 524 32.42 -2.93 -4.61
C TRP A 524 31.55 -2.89 -5.87
N VAL A 525 31.95 -2.12 -6.90
CA VAL A 525 31.21 -2.02 -8.17
C VAL A 525 31.18 -3.36 -8.90
N GLU A 526 32.26 -4.14 -8.83
CA GLU A 526 32.29 -5.50 -9.41
C GLU A 526 31.43 -6.51 -8.64
N ARG A 527 31.08 -6.22 -7.37
CA ARG A 527 30.31 -7.12 -6.49
C ARG A 527 28.82 -6.78 -6.37
N SER A 528 28.41 -5.56 -6.70
CA SER A 528 27.01 -5.13 -6.58
C SER A 528 26.19 -5.53 -7.80
N PRO A 529 25.24 -6.49 -7.69
CA PRO A 529 24.35 -6.78 -8.79
C PRO A 529 23.49 -5.53 -9.06
N TYR A 530 23.29 -5.19 -10.33
CA TYR A 530 22.47 -4.05 -10.79
C TYR A 530 23.06 -2.64 -10.68
N VAL A 531 24.29 -2.46 -10.16
CA VAL A 531 24.97 -1.15 -10.15
C VAL A 531 26.12 -1.14 -11.15
N SER A 532 26.12 -0.18 -12.09
CA SER A 532 27.24 0.06 -13.00
C SER A 532 27.86 1.42 -12.74
N ALA A 533 29.16 1.47 -12.42
CA ALA A 533 29.87 2.74 -12.37
C ALA A 533 30.32 3.17 -13.78
N THR A 534 29.96 4.38 -14.20
CA THR A 534 30.53 4.98 -15.43
C THR A 534 31.92 5.54 -15.12
N GLY A 535 32.88 4.66 -14.89
CA GLY A 535 34.32 4.95 -14.90
C GLY A 535 34.94 4.46 -16.21
N ARG A 536 35.99 5.14 -16.71
CA ARG A 536 36.76 4.66 -17.89
C ARG A 536 37.31 3.25 -17.60
N ALA A 537 36.68 2.20 -18.10
CA ALA A 537 37.31 0.89 -18.23
C ALA A 537 36.72 0.11 -19.40
N SER A 538 37.65 -0.49 -20.15
CA SER A 538 37.47 -1.44 -21.23
C SER A 538 36.56 -2.61 -20.85
N SER A 539 35.66 -2.92 -21.77
CA SER A 539 34.87 -4.15 -21.96
C SER A 539 35.18 -5.35 -21.05
N GLY A 540 34.21 -5.73 -20.21
CA GLY A 540 34.11 -7.02 -19.55
C GLY A 540 32.65 -7.34 -19.21
N SER A 541 32.17 -8.51 -19.62
CA SER A 541 30.77 -8.96 -19.60
C SER A 541 30.19 -9.13 -18.19
N ALA A 542 29.03 -8.53 -17.91
CA ALA A 542 28.26 -8.75 -16.69
C ALA A 542 27.41 -10.04 -16.82
N ALA A 543 27.65 -11.03 -15.97
CA ALA A 543 26.79 -12.19 -15.78
C ALA A 543 26.16 -12.15 -14.38
N ALA A 544 24.88 -12.50 -14.31
CA ALA A 544 24.07 -12.49 -13.09
C ALA A 544 24.73 -13.27 -11.93
N ARG A 545 24.92 -12.61 -10.78
CA ARG A 545 25.36 -13.22 -9.53
C ARG A 545 24.57 -12.60 -8.37
N GLY A 546 23.92 -13.46 -7.59
CA GLY A 546 23.20 -13.07 -6.38
C GLY A 546 24.14 -12.58 -5.28
N TRP A 547 23.55 -11.83 -4.34
CA TRP A 547 24.24 -11.13 -3.26
C TRP A 547 24.72 -12.10 -2.18
N THR A 548 25.97 -12.59 -2.26
CA THR A 548 26.56 -13.46 -1.23
C THR A 548 27.74 -12.78 -0.53
N ARG A 549 27.68 -12.70 0.81
CA ARG A 549 28.87 -12.44 1.65
C ARG A 549 29.62 -13.76 1.84
N GLY A 550 30.95 -13.72 1.68
CA GLY A 550 31.81 -14.89 1.77
C GLY A 550 32.04 -15.41 3.19
N ARG A 551 32.13 -16.75 3.26
CA ARG A 551 32.71 -17.65 4.28
C ARG A 551 31.90 -17.95 5.55
N SER A 552 31.20 -19.08 5.49
CA SER A 552 31.06 -20.05 6.59
C SER A 552 32.44 -20.55 7.03
N SER A 553 32.75 -20.45 8.31
CA SER A 553 33.83 -21.20 8.95
C SER A 553 33.25 -22.47 9.54
N ASP A 554 33.44 -23.61 8.87
CA ASP A 554 33.37 -24.92 9.50
C ASP A 554 34.80 -25.43 9.78
N PRO A 555 35.08 -25.98 10.97
CA PRO A 555 36.37 -26.55 11.31
C PRO A 555 36.37 -28.08 11.18
N GLN A 556 37.33 -28.67 10.48
CA GLN A 556 37.97 -29.94 10.88
C GLN A 556 39.15 -30.33 9.99
N GLU A 557 40.23 -30.73 10.68
CA GLU A 557 41.20 -31.83 10.40
C GLU A 557 41.85 -31.95 9.01
N SER A 558 43.13 -32.30 8.84
CA SER A 558 44.30 -32.55 9.69
C SER A 558 45.48 -32.80 8.72
N ASP A 559 46.68 -32.81 9.27
CA ASP A 559 47.89 -33.56 8.84
C ASP A 559 49.13 -32.70 8.57
N ASP A 560 50.02 -32.80 9.57
CA ASP A 560 51.47 -33.03 9.49
C ASP A 560 52.27 -32.42 8.34
N ASP A 561 53.19 -31.53 8.71
CA ASP A 561 54.61 -31.85 8.51
C ASP A 561 55.49 -31.04 9.47
N SER A 562 56.13 -31.79 10.36
CA SER A 562 57.26 -31.38 11.19
C SER A 562 58.56 -31.42 10.37
N ASP A 563 59.34 -30.34 10.36
CA ASP A 563 60.81 -30.43 10.60
C ASP A 563 61.54 -29.07 10.61
N LYS A 564 62.36 -28.92 11.67
CA LYS A 564 63.66 -28.20 11.78
C LYS A 564 63.65 -26.65 11.82
N LEU A 565 63.92 -26.01 12.97
CA LEU A 565 65.17 -25.86 13.75
C LEU A 565 66.24 -24.97 13.10
N ASP A 566 66.89 -24.20 14.01
CA ASP A 566 68.10 -23.36 13.91
C ASP A 566 67.83 -21.91 13.46
N GLU A 567 67.92 -20.86 14.29
CA GLU A 567 68.95 -20.35 15.22
C GLU A 567 69.51 -19.01 14.67
N LEU A 568 69.43 -17.96 15.51
CA LEU A 568 70.38 -16.83 15.67
C LEU A 568 70.44 -15.80 14.50
N ASP A 569 70.66 -14.50 14.68
CA ASP A 569 70.94 -13.63 15.82
C ASP A 569 70.90 -12.16 15.33
N GLU A 570 70.87 -11.25 16.31
CA GLU A 570 71.01 -9.77 16.28
C GLU A 570 69.79 -8.87 16.00
#